data_AF-A0A2A4N0J1-F1
#
_entry.id   AF-A0A2A4N0J1-F1
#
_cell.length_a   1.000
_cell.length_b   1.000
_cell.length_c   1.000
_cell.angle_alpha   90.00
_cell.angle_beta   90.00
_cell.angle_gamma   90.00
#
_symmetry.space_group_name_H-M   'P 1'
#
loop_
_entity.id
_entity.type
_entity.pdbx_description
1 polymer ?
#
loop_
_entity_poly.entity_id
_entity_poly.type
_entity_poly.pdbx_seq_one_letter_code
_entity_poly.pdbx_strand_id
1 'polypeptide(L)' 'TSEGVMRPTRGMSMTDVEQKFGQPEQRSDAVGEPPITQWEYSDFNVYFEHSTVIHSVVPH' A
#
# COMPACT_ATOMS: atom_id res chain seq x y z
N THR A 1 -17.82 12.11 -12.63
CA THR A 1 -17.40 12.23 -11.22
C THR A 1 -16.31 11.21 -11.03
N SER A 2 -15.05 11.61 -10.83
CA SER A 2 -13.98 10.64 -10.63
C SER A 2 -14.20 9.98 -9.29
N GLU A 3 -14.83 8.80 -9.28
CA GLU A 3 -14.82 7.86 -8.16
C GLU A 3 -13.38 7.39 -8.01
N GLY A 4 -12.56 8.23 -7.38
CA GLY A 4 -11.17 7.92 -7.10
C GLY A 4 -11.15 6.76 -6.11
N VAL A 5 -10.58 5.64 -6.53
CA VAL A 5 -10.29 4.50 -5.67
C VAL A 5 -9.69 5.01 -4.36
N MET A 6 -10.35 4.71 -3.24
CA MET A 6 -9.82 5.04 -1.92
C MET A 6 -8.53 4.27 -1.75
N ARG A 7 -7.42 5.00 -1.61
CA ARG A 7 -6.08 4.44 -1.44
C ARG A 7 -5.42 5.03 -0.20
N PRO A 8 -4.52 4.29 0.46
CA PRO A 8 -3.80 4.80 1.60
C PRO A 8 -2.96 6.03 1.24
N THR A 9 -2.82 6.95 2.19
CA THR A 9 -2.00 8.15 2.01
C THR A 9 -0.58 7.92 2.53
N ARG A 10 0.39 8.61 1.92
CA ARG A 10 1.79 8.61 2.36
C ARG A 10 1.87 8.97 3.85
N GLY A 11 2.62 8.19 4.63
CA GLY A 11 2.74 8.34 6.07
C GLY A 11 1.80 7.47 6.91
N MET A 12 0.83 6.76 6.31
CA MET A 12 0.04 5.76 7.06
C MET A 12 0.91 4.56 7.47
N SER A 13 0.60 3.95 8.61
CA SER A 13 1.25 2.70 9.05
C SER A 13 0.61 1.50 8.36
N MET A 14 1.36 0.40 8.16
CA MET A 14 0.81 -0.87 7.65
C MET A 14 -0.47 -1.28 8.37
N THR A 15 -0.51 -1.17 9.70
CA THR A 15 -1.69 -1.47 10.52
C THR A 15 -2.89 -0.58 10.19
N ASP A 16 -2.70 0.74 10.02
CA ASP A 16 -3.79 1.65 9.61
C ASP A 16 -4.33 1.28 8.22
N VAL A 17 -3.45 0.86 7.31
CA VAL A 17 -3.87 0.39 5.99
C VAL A 17 -4.68 -0.90 6.11
N GLU A 18 -4.22 -1.89 6.88
CA GLU A 18 -4.98 -3.13 7.11
C GLU A 18 -6.32 -2.87 7.80
N GLN A 19 -6.39 -1.93 8.74
CA GLN A 19 -7.64 -1.57 9.42
C GLN A 19 -8.63 -0.84 8.52
N LYS A 20 -8.16 0.03 7.62
CA LYS A 20 -9.03 0.80 6.71
C LYS A 20 -9.41 0.06 5.44
N PHE A 21 -8.48 -0.67 4.85
CA PHE A 21 -8.62 -1.30 3.53
C PHE A 21 -8.75 -2.83 3.62
N GLY A 22 -8.51 -3.41 4.80
CA GLY A 22 -8.46 -4.85 4.98
C GLY A 22 -7.11 -5.44 4.63
N GLN A 23 -7.05 -6.77 4.63
CA GLN A 23 -5.83 -7.49 4.27
C GLN A 23 -5.56 -7.35 2.77
N PRO A 24 -4.29 -7.15 2.38
CA PRO A 24 -3.91 -7.15 0.98
C PRO A 24 -4.09 -8.55 0.37
N GLU A 25 -4.33 -8.59 -0.94
CA GLU A 25 -4.40 -9.84 -1.71
C GLU A 25 -3.04 -10.51 -1.79
N GLN A 26 -1.98 -9.71 -1.95
CA GLN A 26 -0.62 -10.20 -1.95
C GLN A 26 0.30 -9.28 -1.14
N ARG A 27 1.20 -9.88 -0.36
CA ARG A 27 2.29 -9.17 0.32
C ARG A 27 3.59 -9.67 -0.25
N SER A 28 4.28 -8.82 -0.99
CA SER A 28 5.64 -9.11 -1.43
C SER A 28 6.61 -8.79 -0.29
N ASP A 29 7.63 -9.62 -0.13
CA ASP A 29 8.72 -9.40 0.82
C ASP A 29 9.43 -8.07 0.57
N ALA A 30 10.10 -7.56 1.61
CA ALA A 30 10.86 -6.33 1.48
C ALA A 30 12.10 -6.55 0.60
N VAL A 31 12.22 -5.79 -0.50
CA VAL A 31 13.34 -5.91 -1.44
C VAL A 31 14.19 -4.64 -1.40
N GLY A 32 15.52 -4.80 -1.37
CA GLY A 32 16.51 -3.71 -1.45
C GLY A 32 16.93 -3.11 -0.12
N GLU A 33 17.81 -2.10 -0.20
CA GLU A 33 18.25 -1.24 0.91
C GLU A 33 18.03 0.23 0.49
N PRO A 34 17.07 0.96 1.07
CA PRO A 34 16.19 0.57 2.18
C PRO A 34 15.16 -0.52 1.80
N PRO A 35 14.69 -1.32 2.78
CA PRO A 35 13.74 -2.40 2.55
C PRO A 35 12.36 -1.84 2.14
N ILE A 36 11.93 -2.13 0.91
CA ILE A 36 10.62 -1.71 0.40
C ILE A 36 9.70 -2.92 0.31
N THR A 37 8.63 -2.92 1.11
CA THR A 37 7.55 -3.91 1.07
C THR A 37 6.46 -3.44 0.12
N GLN A 38 6.00 -4.31 -0.77
CA GLN A 38 4.88 -4.02 -1.65
C GLN A 38 3.67 -4.85 -1.24
N TRP A 39 2.51 -4.21 -1.08
CA TRP A 39 1.25 -4.91 -0.97
C TRP A 39 0.36 -4.62 -2.17
N GLU A 40 -0.28 -5.68 -2.65
CA GLU A 40 -1.19 -5.70 -3.77
C GLU A 40 -2.63 -5.81 -3.24
N TYR A 41 -3.48 -4.86 -3.63
CA TYR A 41 -4.93 -4.90 -3.45
C TYR A 41 -5.59 -4.96 -4.82
N SER A 42 -6.85 -5.41 -4.88
CA SER A 42 -7.58 -5.55 -6.14
C SER A 42 -7.66 -4.25 -6.94
N ASP A 43 -7.77 -3.10 -6.26
CA ASP A 43 -7.93 -1.79 -6.91
C ASP A 43 -6.63 -0.96 -6.96
N PHE A 44 -5.63 -1.27 -6.14
CA PHE A 44 -4.41 -0.46 -6.03
C PHE A 44 -3.22 -1.22 -5.41
N ASN A 45 -2.02 -0.71 -5.65
CA ASN A 45 -0.78 -1.21 -5.05
C ASN A 45 -0.21 -0.19 -4.08
N VAL A 46 0.27 -0.62 -2.93
CA VAL A 46 0.87 0.25 -1.93
C VAL A 46 2.28 -0.22 -1.58
N TYR A 47 3.19 0.73 -1.48
CA TYR A 47 4.58 0.52 -1.16
C TYR A 47 4.86 1.10 0.21
N PHE A 48 5.53 0.31 1.04
CA PHE A 48 5.93 0.66 2.37
C PHE A 48 7.44 0.62 2.50
N GLU A 49 7.99 1.60 3.20
CA GLU A 49 9.36 1.57 3.68
C GLU A 49 9.31 1.22 5.16
N HIS A 50 9.96 0.13 5.57
CA HIS A 50 9.88 -0.47 6.92
C HIS A 50 8.44 -0.83 7.38
N SER A 51 7.64 0.17 7.73
CA SER A 51 6.25 0.00 8.21
C SER A 51 5.34 1.16 7.80
N THR A 52 5.84 2.09 6.98
CA THR A 52 5.17 3.35 6.65
C THR A 52 4.95 3.43 5.14
N VAL A 53 3.74 3.83 4.74
CA VAL A 53 3.37 4.04 3.33
C VAL A 53 4.24 5.15 2.74
N ILE A 54 4.99 4.81 1.71
CA ILE A 54 5.75 5.78 0.92
C ILE A 54 5.06 6.14 -0.39
N HIS A 55 4.29 5.20 -0.96
CA HIS A 55 3.67 5.39 -2.28
C HIS A 55 2.45 4.49 -2.48
N SER A 56 1.46 4.95 -3.26
CA SER A 56 0.27 4.17 -3.61
C SER A 56 -0.13 4.42 -5.06
N VAL A 57 -0.15 3.36 -5.85
CA VAL A 57 -0.35 3.36 -7.30
C VAL A 57 -1.70 2.72 -7.61
N VAL A 58 -2.51 3.39 -8.41
CA VAL A 58 -3.74 2.82 -8.96
C VAL A 58 -3.43 2.50 -10.42
N PRO A 59 -3.42 1.23 -10.83
CA PRO A 59 -3.29 0.90 -12.24
C PRO A 59 -4.47 1.48 -13.04
N HIS A 60 -4.20 1.99 -14.23
CA HIS A 60 -5.20 2.57 -15.15
C HIS A 60 -6.06 1.49 -15.79
#